data_AF-J2PCU8-F1
#
_entry.id   AF-J2PCU8-F1
#
_cell.length_a   1.000
_cell.length_b   1.000
_cell.length_c   1.000
_cell.angle_alpha   90.00
_cell.angle_beta   90.00
_cell.angle_gamma   90.00
#
_symmetry.space_group_name_H-M   'P 1'
#
loop_
_entity.id
_entity.type
_entity.pdbx_description
1 polymer ?
#
loop_
_entity_poly.entity_id
_entity_poly.type
_entity_poly.pdbx_seq_one_letter_code
_entity_poly.pdbx_strand_id
1 'polypeptide(L)'
;MQYSSPDQIKACRALALERNRHMFEEAQNLSRCAFELLDGGDLDAQLFDRYQALRRKADLKFQEAIEHLQLLNEDFPPVPLSTSNSRQLRERLEHRA
;
A
#
# COMPACT_ATOMS: atom_id res chain seq x y z
N MET A 1 7.52 24.68 -18.79
CA MET A 1 7.26 23.76 -17.67
C MET A 1 6.07 24.29 -16.90
N GLN A 2 4.92 23.62 -16.97
CA GLN A 2 3.76 23.98 -16.15
C GLN A 2 3.99 23.37 -14.77
N TYR A 3 4.29 24.22 -13.79
CA TYR A 3 4.26 23.80 -12.40
C TYR A 3 2.79 23.59 -12.03
N SER A 4 2.39 22.32 -11.88
CA SER A 4 1.07 21.98 -11.34
C SER A 4 0.91 22.67 -9.99
N SER A 5 -0.28 23.22 -9.70
CA SER A 5 -0.50 23.89 -8.43
C SER A 5 -0.31 22.89 -7.27
N PRO A 6 0.08 23.34 -6.06
CA PRO A 6 0.22 22.44 -4.91
C PRO A 6 -1.03 21.60 -4.65
N ASP A 7 -2.21 22.10 -4.97
CA ASP A 7 -3.48 21.36 -4.81
C ASP A 7 -3.69 20.32 -5.90
N GLN A 8 -3.21 20.55 -7.12
CA GLN A 8 -3.17 19.53 -8.18
C GLN A 8 -2.21 18.40 -7.81
N ILE A 9 -1.03 18.71 -7.25
CA ILE A 9 -0.07 17.70 -6.78
C ILE A 9 -0.69 16.84 -5.66
N LYS A 10 -1.38 17.46 -4.71
CA LYS A 10 -2.12 16.73 -3.66
C LYS A 10 -3.21 15.83 -4.23
N ALA A 11 -4.01 16.35 -5.18
CA ALA A 11 -5.09 15.59 -5.80
C ALA A 11 -4.55 14.39 -6.60
N CYS A 12 -3.50 14.58 -7.40
CA CYS A 12 -2.82 13.51 -8.13
C CYS A 12 -2.26 12.45 -7.18
N ARG A 13 -1.60 12.86 -6.09
CA ARG A 13 -1.07 11.93 -5.09
C ARG A 13 -2.19 11.15 -4.40
N ALA A 14 -3.30 11.81 -4.05
CA ALA A 14 -4.45 11.14 -3.41
C ALA A 14 -5.04 10.06 -4.32
N LEU A 15 -5.26 10.36 -5.59
CA LEU A 15 -5.76 9.40 -6.58
C LEU A 15 -4.79 8.22 -6.77
N ALA A 16 -3.49 8.51 -6.88
CA ALA A 16 -2.48 7.48 -7.06
C ALA A 16 -2.34 6.57 -5.82
N LEU A 17 -2.53 7.10 -4.60
CA LEU A 17 -2.58 6.33 -3.36
C LEU A 17 -3.85 5.46 -3.27
N GLU A 18 -5.01 5.96 -3.71
CA GLU A 18 -6.23 5.17 -3.78
C GLU A 18 -6.06 3.98 -4.74
N ARG A 19 -5.40 4.20 -5.88
CA ARG A 19 -5.08 3.11 -6.81
C ARG A 19 -4.13 2.09 -6.18
N ASN A 20 -3.11 2.57 -5.46
CA ASN A 20 -2.18 1.71 -4.74
C ASN A 20 -2.90 0.84 -3.69
N ARG A 21 -3.82 1.43 -2.93
CA ARG A 21 -4.65 0.72 -1.96
C ARG A 21 -5.46 -0.40 -2.61
N HIS A 22 -6.10 -0.14 -3.75
CA HIS A 22 -6.84 -1.17 -4.48
C HIS A 22 -5.95 -2.36 -4.87
N MET A 23 -4.72 -2.10 -5.34
CA MET A 23 -3.77 -3.17 -5.69
C MET A 23 -3.40 -4.02 -4.47
N PHE A 24 -3.19 -3.39 -3.31
CA PHE A 24 -2.96 -4.10 -2.04
C PHE A 24 -4.17 -4.94 -1.61
N GLU A 25 -5.39 -4.42 -1.75
CA GLU A 25 -6.62 -5.14 -1.43
C GLU A 25 -6.80 -6.37 -2.35
N GLU A 26 -6.48 -6.26 -3.63
CA GLU A 26 -6.48 -7.39 -4.57
C GLU A 26 -5.46 -8.47 -4.17
N ALA A 27 -4.23 -8.08 -3.83
CA ALA A 27 -3.19 -8.98 -3.37
C ALA A 27 -3.59 -9.69 -2.06
N GLN A 28 -4.20 -8.94 -1.13
CA GLN A 28 -4.69 -9.48 0.14
C GLN A 28 -5.85 -10.47 -0.07
N ASN A 29 -6.78 -10.17 -0.98
CA ASN A 29 -7.87 -11.08 -1.32
C ASN A 29 -7.35 -12.40 -1.88
N LEU A 30 -6.36 -12.35 -2.78
CA LEU A 30 -5.70 -13.56 -3.29
C LEU A 30 -5.04 -14.38 -2.18
N SER A 31 -4.37 -13.70 -1.25
CA SER A 31 -3.76 -14.37 -0.08
C SER A 31 -4.81 -15.03 0.80
N ARG A 32 -5.91 -14.33 1.09
CA ARG A 32 -7.02 -14.87 1.89
C ARG A 32 -7.63 -16.09 1.23
N CYS A 33 -7.93 -16.04 -0.06
CA CYS A 33 -8.43 -17.20 -0.80
C CYS A 33 -7.44 -18.37 -0.79
N ALA A 34 -6.14 -18.10 -0.86
CA ALA A 34 -5.12 -19.15 -0.73
C ALA A 34 -5.20 -19.82 0.66
N PHE A 35 -5.32 -19.04 1.74
CA PHE A 35 -5.44 -19.59 3.08
C PHE A 35 -6.76 -20.33 3.33
N GLU A 36 -7.87 -19.85 2.78
CA GLU A 36 -9.17 -20.54 2.85
C GLU A 36 -9.11 -21.94 2.21
N LEU A 37 -8.30 -22.14 1.17
CA LEU A 37 -8.08 -23.48 0.62
C LEU A 37 -7.43 -24.43 1.63
N LEU A 38 -6.57 -23.93 2.52
CA LEU A 38 -5.88 -24.75 3.52
C LEU A 38 -6.77 -25.08 4.73
N ASP A 39 -7.89 -24.38 4.93
CA ASP A 39 -8.77 -24.54 6.10
C ASP A 39 -9.81 -25.66 5.91
N GLY A 40 -9.96 -26.18 4.69
CA GLY A 40 -11.02 -27.13 4.29
C GLY A 40 -10.80 -28.60 4.68
N GLY A 41 -9.76 -28.95 5.41
CA GLY A 41 -9.38 -30.36 5.67
C GLY A 41 -8.49 -30.93 4.56
N ASP A 42 -8.53 -32.25 4.32
CA ASP A 42 -7.50 -33.02 3.59
C ASP A 42 -6.76 -32.27 2.46
N LEU A 43 -5.50 -31.95 2.76
CA LEU A 43 -4.56 -31.34 1.84
C LEU A 43 -4.06 -32.40 0.86
N ASP A 44 -4.68 -32.48 -0.31
CA ASP A 44 -4.13 -33.23 -1.44
C ASP A 44 -3.10 -32.39 -2.23
N ALA A 45 -2.31 -33.08 -3.07
CA ALA A 45 -1.27 -32.43 -3.87
C ALA A 45 -1.85 -31.38 -4.84
N GLN A 46 -3.07 -31.58 -5.36
CA GLN A 46 -3.69 -30.63 -6.28
C GLN A 46 -4.13 -29.35 -5.57
N LEU A 47 -4.63 -29.46 -4.34
CA LEU A 47 -5.02 -28.34 -3.50
C LEU A 47 -3.79 -27.54 -3.08
N PHE A 48 -2.68 -28.22 -2.77
CA PHE A 48 -1.40 -27.56 -2.52
C PHE A 48 -0.86 -26.82 -3.74
N ASP A 49 -0.97 -27.41 -4.94
CA ASP A 49 -0.60 -26.73 -6.20
C ASP A 49 -1.44 -25.47 -6.44
N ARG A 50 -2.76 -25.54 -6.19
CA ARG A 50 -3.68 -24.39 -6.28
C ARG A 50 -3.34 -23.30 -5.27
N TYR A 51 -3.06 -23.69 -4.03
CA TYR A 51 -2.56 -22.79 -2.98
C TYR A 51 -1.29 -22.07 -3.44
N GLN A 52 -0.27 -22.81 -3.92
CA GLN A 52 0.97 -22.20 -4.39
C GLN A 52 0.76 -21.26 -5.57
N ALA A 53 -0.16 -21.58 -6.49
CA ALA A 53 -0.48 -20.72 -7.61
C ALA A 53 -1.11 -19.39 -7.14
N LEU A 54 -2.06 -19.45 -6.22
CA LEU A 54 -2.68 -18.24 -5.64
C LEU A 54 -1.69 -17.42 -4.83
N ARG A 55 -0.82 -18.08 -4.05
CA ARG A 55 0.22 -17.42 -3.27
C ARG A 55 1.21 -16.68 -4.16
N ARG A 56 1.72 -17.32 -5.20
CA ARG A 56 2.60 -16.68 -6.20
C ARG A 56 1.92 -15.49 -6.87
N LYS A 57 0.64 -15.62 -7.22
CA LYS A 57 -0.14 -14.53 -7.80
C LYS A 57 -0.29 -13.36 -6.82
N ALA A 58 -0.57 -13.63 -5.55
CA ALA A 58 -0.65 -12.61 -4.51
C ALA A 58 0.69 -11.89 -4.33
N ASP A 59 1.79 -12.63 -4.26
CA ASP A 59 3.13 -12.06 -4.09
C ASP A 59 3.52 -11.16 -5.27
N LEU A 60 3.18 -11.54 -6.51
CA LEU A 60 3.35 -10.67 -7.68
C LEU A 60 2.52 -9.38 -7.57
N LYS A 61 1.26 -9.46 -7.10
CA LYS A 61 0.41 -8.28 -6.91
C LYS A 61 0.92 -7.35 -5.80
N PHE A 62 1.48 -7.92 -4.73
CA PHE A 62 2.15 -7.11 -3.71
C PHE A 62 3.37 -6.39 -4.29
N GLN A 63 4.18 -7.08 -5.09
CA GLN A 63 5.35 -6.48 -5.72
C GLN A 63 4.96 -5.32 -6.64
N GLU A 64 3.96 -5.50 -7.51
CA GLU A 64 3.42 -4.44 -8.36
C GLU A 64 2.93 -3.24 -7.55
N ALA A 65 2.26 -3.47 -6.41
CA ALA A 65 1.79 -2.41 -5.53
C ALA A 65 2.95 -1.67 -4.85
N ILE A 66 4.01 -2.37 -4.45
CA ILE A 66 5.21 -1.77 -3.87
C ILE A 66 5.92 -0.89 -4.91
N GLU A 67 6.12 -1.39 -6.12
CA GLU A 67 6.73 -0.63 -7.22
C GLU A 67 5.92 0.61 -7.58
N HIS A 68 4.58 0.49 -7.64
CA HIS A 68 3.71 1.64 -7.85
C HIS A 68 3.84 2.68 -6.74
N LEU A 69 3.97 2.26 -5.48
CA LEU A 69 4.15 3.18 -4.35
C LEU A 69 5.52 3.88 -4.39
N GLN A 70 6.57 3.16 -4.81
CA GLN A 70 7.91 3.73 -5.00
C GLN A 70 7.88 4.82 -6.07
N LEU A 71 7.36 4.51 -7.26
CA LEU A 71 7.22 5.47 -8.35
C LEU A 71 6.38 6.69 -7.94
N LEU A 72 5.27 6.47 -7.23
CA LEU A 72 4.44 7.55 -6.68
C LEU A 72 5.22 8.49 -5.77
N ASN A 73 6.11 7.95 -4.93
CA ASN A 73 6.92 8.76 -4.01
C ASN A 73 8.06 9.50 -4.72
N GLU A 74 8.49 9.03 -5.90
CA GLU A 74 9.46 9.72 -6.76
C GLU A 74 8.78 10.86 -7.54
N ASP A 75 7.65 10.58 -8.20
CA ASP A 75 6.96 11.54 -9.08
C ASP A 75 6.15 12.59 -8.30
N PHE A 76 5.56 12.20 -7.17
CA PHE A 76 4.68 13.04 -6.37
C PHE A 76 5.10 12.99 -4.91
N PRO A 77 6.30 13.46 -4.52
CA PRO A 77 6.83 13.26 -3.17
C PRO A 77 5.84 13.75 -2.10
N PRO A 78 5.85 13.12 -0.91
CA PRO A 78 4.97 13.54 0.17
C PRO A 78 5.22 15.01 0.45
N VAL A 79 4.12 15.80 0.46
CA VAL A 79 4.20 17.21 0.80
C VAL A 79 4.82 17.27 2.20
N PRO A 80 5.97 17.93 2.38
CA PRO A 80 6.57 18.06 3.70
C PRO A 80 5.56 18.79 4.57
N LEU A 81 4.93 18.07 5.50
CA LEU A 81 4.25 18.67 6.62
C LEU A 81 5.30 19.56 7.26
N SER A 82 5.11 20.89 7.23
CA SER A 82 6.05 21.85 7.80
C SER A 82 6.48 21.34 9.17
N THR A 83 7.70 20.81 9.24
CA THR A 83 8.25 20.09 10.38
C THR A 83 8.31 20.97 11.63
N SER A 84 8.17 22.29 11.45
CA SER A 84 8.00 23.29 12.50
C SER A 84 6.76 23.06 13.37
N ASN A 85 5.60 22.76 12.77
CA ASN A 85 4.36 22.63 13.55
C ASN A 85 4.30 21.32 14.32
N SER A 86 4.84 20.23 13.74
CA SER A 86 4.86 18.91 14.37
C SER A 86 5.87 18.83 15.52
N ARG A 87 7.03 19.50 15.40
CA ARG A 87 7.98 19.63 16.52
C ARG A 87 7.42 20.51 17.63
N GLN A 88 6.89 21.68 17.31
CA GLN A 88 6.26 22.55 18.32
C GLN A 88 5.09 21.87 19.04
N LEU A 89 4.26 21.09 18.34
CA LEU A 89 3.17 20.36 18.98
C LEU A 89 3.67 19.27 19.92
N ARG A 90 4.74 18.54 19.55
CA ARG A 90 5.38 17.55 20.43
C ARG A 90 5.99 18.21 21.67
N GLU A 91 6.74 19.28 21.49
CA GLU A 91 7.37 20.03 22.60
C GLU A 91 6.31 20.61 23.56
N ARG A 92 5.17 21.09 23.05
CA ARG A 92 4.07 21.59 23.89
C ARG A 92 3.33 20.50 24.65
N LEU A 93 3.27 19.28 24.12
CA LEU A 93 2.66 18.14 24.82
C LEU A 93 3.62 17.57 25.88
N GLU A 94 4.92 17.56 25.62
CA GLU A 94 5.97 17.12 26.56
C GLU A 94 6.14 18.10 27.74
N HIS A 95 5.92 19.41 27.54
CA HIS A 95 5.96 20.41 28.62
C HIS A 95 4.69 20.48 29.51
N ARG A 96 3.66 19.66 29.23
CA ARG A 96 2.40 19.63 29.99
C ARG A 96 2.28 18.41 30.92
N ALA A 97 3.27 17.51 30.93
CA ALA A 97 3.38 16.37 31.85
C ALA A 97 4.32 16.72 33.01
#